data_AF-A0A2N5G705-F1
#
_entry.id   AF-A0A2N5G705-F1
#
_cell.length_a   1.000
_cell.length_b   1.000
_cell.length_c   1.000
_cell.angle_alpha   90.00
_cell.angle_beta   90.00
_cell.angle_gamma   90.00
#
_symmetry.space_group_name_H-M   'P 1'
#
loop_
_entity.id
_entity.type
_entity.pdbx_description
1 polymer ?
#
loop_
_entity_poly.entity_id
_entity_poly.type
_entity_poly.pdbx_seq_one_letter_code
_entity_poly.pdbx_strand_id
1 'polypeptide(L)'
;MFLIASPYWGAENWEVDEYALHEDFKSRLSKIQRIFFYHSRDDKVVPFSHLALYAEKLPEAIIRQLDGRGHQLNNDLSEVAQDIKNLRIKKLD
;
A
#
# COMPACT_ATOMS: atom_id res chain seq x y z
N MET A 1 -7.48 -4.92 3.64
CA MET A 1 -7.28 -3.52 3.24
C MET A 1 -6.40 -3.50 2.01
N PHE A 2 -6.73 -2.68 1.02
CA PHE A 2 -5.99 -2.57 -0.26
C PHE A 2 -5.68 -1.09 -0.48
N LEU A 3 -4.41 -0.75 -0.60
CA LEU A 3 -3.90 0.61 -0.70
C LEU A 3 -3.13 0.76 -2.01
N ILE A 4 -3.52 1.72 -2.83
CA ILE A 4 -2.92 1.96 -4.15
C ILE A 4 -2.23 3.32 -4.09
N ALA A 5 -0.94 3.33 -4.43
CA ALA A 5 -0.09 4.51 -4.43
C ALA A 5 -0.26 5.41 -3.19
N SER A 6 -0.40 4.76 -2.02
CA SER A 6 -0.65 5.47 -0.77
C SER A 6 0.59 6.28 -0.40
N PRO A 7 0.47 7.61 -0.22
CA PRO A 7 1.57 8.39 0.33
C PRO A 7 1.78 8.04 1.79
N TYR A 8 3.04 7.81 2.15
CA TYR A 8 3.46 7.84 3.55
C TYR A 8 3.60 9.29 4.01
N TRP A 9 2.56 9.84 4.62
CA TRP A 9 2.57 11.20 5.17
C TRP A 9 3.46 11.29 6.41
N GLY A 10 4.38 12.26 6.41
CA GLY A 10 5.50 12.35 7.35
C GLY A 10 6.84 11.82 6.80
N ALA A 11 6.88 11.40 5.53
CA ALA A 11 8.15 11.16 4.83
C ALA A 11 8.83 12.48 4.46
N GLU A 12 10.10 12.41 4.07
CA GLU A 12 10.88 13.57 3.61
C GLU A 12 10.16 14.33 2.47
N ASN A 13 9.98 15.64 2.62
CA ASN A 13 9.21 16.53 1.73
C ASN A 13 7.69 16.27 1.69
N TRP A 14 7.17 15.46 2.62
CA TRP A 14 5.75 15.13 2.79
C TRP A 14 5.30 15.30 4.26
N GLU A 15 5.98 16.19 4.98
CA GLU A 15 5.70 16.56 6.37
C GLU A 15 4.57 17.58 6.42
N VAL A 16 3.33 17.10 6.37
CA VAL A 16 2.13 17.89 6.65
C VAL A 16 1.51 17.35 7.93
N ASP A 17 1.64 18.11 9.03
CA ASP A 17 1.28 17.65 10.38
C ASP A 17 -0.15 17.08 10.47
N GLU A 18 -1.11 17.70 9.77
CA GLU A 18 -2.51 17.27 9.74
C GLU A 18 -2.74 15.93 9.04
N TYR A 19 -1.81 15.51 8.16
CA TYR A 19 -1.89 14.28 7.40
C TYR A 19 -0.92 13.20 7.88
N ALA A 20 0.06 13.57 8.70
CA ALA A 20 1.07 12.67 9.22
C ALA A 20 0.43 11.45 9.87
N LEU A 21 0.97 10.27 9.55
CA LEU A 21 0.51 9.05 10.20
C LEU A 21 0.80 9.14 11.71
N HIS A 22 -0.20 8.82 12.52
CA HIS A 22 -0.01 8.76 13.96
C HIS A 22 1.11 7.76 14.30
N GLU A 23 1.97 8.08 15.27
CA GLU A 23 3.12 7.23 15.65
C GLU A 23 2.74 5.76 15.96
N ASP A 24 1.53 5.52 16.46
CA ASP A 24 1.04 4.20 16.83
C ASP A 24 0.20 3.52 15.72
N PHE A 25 0.17 4.05 14.49
CA PHE A 25 -0.74 3.61 13.43
C PHE A 25 -0.68 2.09 13.20
N LYS A 26 0.51 1.49 13.29
CA LYS A 26 0.71 0.04 13.20
C LYS A 26 -0.19 -0.72 14.18
N SER A 27 -0.23 -0.28 15.44
CA SER A 27 -1.04 -0.94 16.47
C SER A 27 -2.54 -0.80 16.18
N ARG A 28 -2.96 0.31 15.58
CA ARG A 28 -4.36 0.55 15.16
C ARG A 28 -4.79 -0.36 14.01
N LEU A 29 -3.83 -0.84 13.22
CA LEU A 29 -4.07 -1.79 12.13
C LEU A 29 -4.01 -3.25 12.57
N SER A 30 -3.77 -3.55 13.86
CA SER A 30 -3.59 -4.92 14.39
C SER A 30 -4.72 -5.89 14.09
N LYS A 31 -5.96 -5.41 13.92
CA LYS A 31 -7.13 -6.24 13.60
C LYS A 31 -7.28 -6.52 12.10
N ILE A 32 -6.52 -5.85 11.24
CA ILE A 32 -6.59 -6.04 9.80
C ILE A 32 -5.71 -7.20 9.40
N GLN A 33 -6.32 -8.36 9.15
CA GLN A 33 -5.62 -9.60 8.86
C GLN A 33 -4.76 -9.56 7.60
N ARG A 34 -5.17 -8.79 6.58
CA ARG A 34 -4.41 -8.65 5.34
C ARG A 34 -4.42 -7.21 4.84
N ILE A 35 -3.23 -6.69 4.66
CA ILE A 35 -2.96 -5.36 4.12
C ILE A 35 -2.16 -5.56 2.85
N PHE A 36 -2.66 -5.01 1.75
CA PHE A 36 -1.98 -5.01 0.46
C PHE A 36 -1.61 -3.58 0.10
N PHE A 37 -0.38 -3.39 -0.37
CA PHE A 37 0.07 -2.16 -1.00
C PHE A 37 0.39 -2.42 -2.46
N TYR A 38 -0.08 -1.54 -3.34
CA TYR A 38 0.25 -1.53 -4.77
C TYR A 38 0.89 -0.20 -5.09
N HIS A 39 2.06 -0.22 -5.71
CA HIS A 39 2.73 1.01 -6.11
C HIS A 39 3.60 0.77 -7.32
N SER A 40 3.52 1.68 -8.29
CA SER A 40 4.31 1.60 -9.50
C SER A 40 5.61 2.38 -9.35
N ARG A 41 6.73 1.85 -9.84
CA ARG A 41 8.04 2.53 -9.78
C ARG A 41 8.10 3.83 -10.57
N ASP A 42 7.26 3.95 -11.58
CA ASP A 42 7.11 5.12 -12.44
C ASP A 42 5.99 6.07 -11.99
N ASP A 43 5.45 5.90 -10.78
CA ASP A 43 4.54 6.88 -10.18
C ASP A 43 5.22 8.25 -10.05
N LYS A 44 4.62 9.26 -10.67
CA LYS A 44 5.11 10.65 -10.68
C LYS A 44 4.44 11.54 -9.64
N VAL A 45 3.42 11.03 -8.94
CA VAL A 45 2.66 11.78 -7.94
C VAL A 45 3.16 11.44 -6.54
N VAL A 46 3.28 10.15 -6.23
CA VAL A 46 3.82 9.67 -4.95
C VAL A 46 5.13 8.96 -5.23
N PRO A 47 6.27 9.41 -4.65
CA PRO A 47 7.55 8.76 -4.88
C PRO A 47 7.57 7.30 -4.42
N PHE A 48 8.20 6.43 -5.23
CA PHE A 48 8.25 5.00 -4.95
C PHE A 48 8.86 4.62 -3.59
N SER A 49 9.73 5.48 -3.04
CA SER A 49 10.34 5.32 -1.72
C SER A 49 9.32 5.25 -0.58
N HIS A 50 8.13 5.83 -0.72
CA HIS A 50 7.10 5.79 0.34
C HIS A 50 6.63 4.36 0.61
N LEU A 51 6.62 3.49 -0.42
CA LEU A 51 6.29 2.07 -0.24
C LEU A 51 7.30 1.36 0.67
N ALA A 52 8.58 1.73 0.61
CA ALA A 52 9.62 1.14 1.46
C ALA A 52 9.38 1.47 2.94
N LEU A 53 8.93 2.69 3.25
CA LEU A 53 8.57 3.10 4.61
C LEU A 53 7.42 2.24 5.17
N TYR A 54 6.40 1.98 4.36
CA TYR A 54 5.33 1.06 4.77
C TYR A 54 5.81 -0.37 4.97
N ALA A 55 6.62 -0.90 4.05
CA ALA A 55 7.15 -2.25 4.15
C ALA A 55 8.03 -2.44 5.40
N GLU A 56 8.81 -1.43 5.79
CA GLU A 56 9.60 -1.44 7.01
C GLU A 56 8.71 -1.48 8.27
N LYS A 57 7.68 -0.63 8.35
CA LYS A 57 6.81 -0.56 9.54
C LYS A 57 5.82 -1.72 9.63
N LEU A 58 5.35 -2.21 8.49
CA LEU A 58 4.37 -3.30 8.34
C LEU A 58 4.98 -4.48 7.57
N PRO A 59 5.92 -5.24 8.16
CA PRO A 59 6.60 -6.34 7.48
C PRO A 59 5.67 -7.50 7.07
N GLU A 60 4.50 -7.59 7.70
CA GLU A 60 3.44 -8.57 7.41
C GLU A 60 2.55 -8.14 6.23
N ALA A 61 2.69 -6.90 5.73
CA ALA A 61 1.91 -6.43 4.61
C ALA A 61 2.38 -7.06 3.29
N ILE A 62 1.43 -7.27 2.39
CA ILE A 62 1.70 -7.81 1.06
C ILE A 62 2.02 -6.65 0.13
N ILE A 63 3.23 -6.65 -0.40
CA ILE A 63 3.76 -5.58 -1.25
C ILE A 63 3.71 -6.00 -2.72
N ARG A 64 2.99 -5.23 -3.53
CA ARG A 64 2.93 -5.35 -4.99
C ARG A 64 3.68 -4.17 -5.60
N GLN A 65 4.96 -4.39 -5.86
CA GLN A 65 5.80 -3.46 -6.63
C GLN A 65 5.50 -3.69 -8.11
N LEU A 66 5.11 -2.63 -8.81
CA LEU A 66 4.69 -2.67 -10.20
C LEU A 66 5.60 -1.79 -11.05
N ASP A 67 5.68 -2.06 -12.34
CA ASP A 67 6.50 -1.31 -13.29
C ASP A 67 5.61 -0.79 -14.43
N GLY A 68 5.75 0.49 -14.78
CA GLY A 68 5.06 1.08 -15.93
C GLY A 68 3.54 1.22 -15.77
N ARG A 69 3.04 1.22 -14.52
CA ARG A 69 1.61 1.34 -14.19
C ARG A 69 1.23 2.75 -13.71
N GLY A 70 2.20 3.63 -13.46
CA GLY A 70 1.94 4.98 -12.96
C GLY A 70 1.09 5.04 -11.67
N HIS A 71 0.54 6.21 -11.36
CA HIS A 71 -0.18 6.46 -10.11
C HIS A 71 -1.50 5.68 -9.99
N GLN A 72 -2.28 5.63 -11.07
CA GLN A 72 -3.61 5.00 -11.11
C GLN A 72 -3.59 3.55 -11.64
N LEU A 73 -2.41 2.93 -11.68
CA LEU A 73 -2.21 1.60 -12.26
C LEU A 73 -2.67 1.50 -13.73
N ASN A 74 -2.46 2.54 -14.53
CA ASN A 74 -2.98 2.70 -15.90
C ASN A 74 -4.50 2.54 -16.02
N ASN A 75 -5.24 2.84 -14.94
CA ASN A 75 -6.68 2.61 -14.81
C ASN A 75 -7.08 1.13 -14.93
N ASP A 76 -6.13 0.22 -14.71
CA ASP A 76 -6.34 -1.22 -14.74
C ASP A 76 -6.06 -1.80 -13.35
N LEU A 77 -7.13 -2.22 -12.68
CA LEU A 77 -7.10 -2.77 -11.33
C LEU A 77 -7.09 -4.31 -11.33
N SER A 78 -6.70 -4.94 -12.45
CA SER A 78 -6.72 -6.40 -12.58
C SER A 78 -5.90 -7.10 -11.50
N GLU A 79 -4.72 -6.59 -11.16
CA GLU A 79 -3.86 -7.12 -10.09
C GLU A 79 -4.55 -7.05 -8.72
N VAL A 80 -5.21 -5.92 -8.43
CA VAL A 80 -5.98 -5.71 -7.18
C VAL A 80 -7.18 -6.66 -7.14
N ALA A 81 -7.93 -6.76 -8.24
CA ALA A 81 -9.09 -7.63 -8.36
C ALA A 81 -8.69 -9.11 -8.21
N GLN A 82 -7.54 -9.52 -8.75
CA GLN A 82 -7.02 -10.88 -8.60
C GLN A 82 -6.69 -11.21 -7.15
N ASP A 83 -6.03 -10.30 -6.44
CA ASP A 83 -5.74 -10.49 -5.01
C ASP A 83 -7.03 -10.58 -4.18
N ILE A 84 -8.03 -9.73 -4.46
CA ILE A 84 -9.35 -9.81 -3.83
C ILE A 84 -10.00 -11.18 -4.06
N LYS A 85 -9.99 -11.68 -5.30
CA LYS A 85 -10.53 -13.01 -5.64
C LYS A 85 -9.79 -14.11 -4.88
N ASN A 86 -8.46 -14.04 -4.80
CA ASN A 86 -7.63 -15.02 -4.11
C ASN A 86 -7.87 -15.02 -2.59
N LEU A 87 -8.34 -13.92 -1.98
CA LEU A 87 -8.79 -13.93 -0.59
C LEU A 87 -10.03 -14.80 -0.38
N ARG A 88 -10.96 -14.76 -1.33
CA ARG A 88 -12.25 -15.47 -1.24
C ARG A 88 -12.14 -16.96 -1.50
N ILE A 89 -11.08 -17.39 -2.20
CA ILE A 89 -10.85 -18.81 -2.54
C ILE A 89 -10.26 -19.60 -1.35
N LYS A 90 -9.88 -18.95 -0.23
CA LYS A 90 -9.63 -19.69 1.01
C LYS A 90 -10.95 -20.05 1.70
N LYS A 91 -11.61 -21.12 1.24
CA LYS A 91 -12.60 -21.87 2.01
C LYS A 91 -12.14 -23.33 2.14
N LEU A 92 -11.81 -23.66 3.39
CA LEU A 92 -11.82 -24.96 4.07
C LEU A 92 -10.76 -25.99 3.64
N ASP A 93 -9.78 -26.18 4.53
CA ASP A 93 -9.49 -27.51 5.08
C ASP A 93 -10.14 -27.57 6.49
#